data_AF-A0A812ARV0-F1
#
_entry.id   AF-A0A812ARV0-F1
#
_cell.length_a   1.000
_cell.length_b   1.000
_cell.length_c   1.000
_cell.angle_alpha   90.00
_cell.angle_beta   90.00
_cell.angle_gamma   90.00
#
_symmetry.space_group_name_H-M   'P 1'
#
loop_
_entity.id
_entity.type
_entity.pdbx_description
1 polymer ?
#
loop_
_entity_poly.entity_id
_entity_poly.type
_entity_poly.pdbx_seq_one_letter_code
_entity_poly.pdbx_strand_id
1 'polypeptide(L)'
;MNSVLCREEVNFEDKGPLKRIVCLLENMQGVNIIVNSTDKSLKLSDGGKISKTILSYGGKEIQEELNEKYPNGIQPGKVAVTNGYGLPFNYVYHCSLQGINNRVSHHEIREVVAECLREAVDRLRQPTIAFPAIGTGAMNFPPRTLRAIYCAILEYMVENPDKLEAAYLIVHPSQTTLIDYLKKIDPEKEKNRLTFPVTFPSWSQTENIRRVSLPNSDNMYQFVEEKFLETIGHGVWIKKIERVENKRLFVAYQRYKNDLVDGESTEKFLWHGTKEEHVDSIIRYGFDWRLTEHAAYGKGCYFAVNAEYSDSESYATSSKHGYKYMFLSYVVAGASCVGNYLFTEAEIPDHLQSTVNDEDNPTIYVAYDDDQMYPAFVVVYKYN
;
A
#
# COMPACT_ATOMS: atom_id res chain seq x y z
N MET A 1 24.86 -13.13 19.14
CA MET A 1 23.97 -11.99 19.48
C MET A 1 24.83 -10.78 19.77
N ASN A 2 25.15 -9.99 18.73
CA ASN A 2 25.62 -8.62 18.94
C ASN A 2 24.35 -7.78 19.09
N SER A 3 23.96 -7.50 20.33
CA SER A 3 22.85 -6.58 20.60
C SER A 3 23.13 -5.23 19.95
N VAL A 4 22.20 -4.71 19.15
CA VAL A 4 22.25 -3.32 18.68
C VAL A 4 22.29 -2.42 19.92
N LEU A 5 23.42 -1.75 20.11
CA LEU A 5 23.67 -0.88 21.26
C LEU A 5 23.17 0.54 20.94
N CYS A 6 21.87 0.75 20.97
CA CYS A 6 21.33 2.11 21.04
C CYS A 6 21.30 2.57 22.49
N ARG A 7 22.11 3.58 22.83
CA ARG A 7 22.43 3.93 24.22
C ARG A 7 21.34 4.70 24.97
N GLU A 8 20.23 5.13 24.36
CA GLU A 8 19.21 5.95 25.06
C GLU A 8 17.78 5.77 24.52
N GLU A 9 17.23 4.56 24.45
CA GLU A 9 16.03 4.35 23.60
C GLU A 9 15.04 3.29 24.08
N VAL A 10 13.76 3.51 23.75
CA VAL A 10 12.66 2.56 23.94
C VAL A 10 12.84 1.41 22.96
N ASN A 11 13.45 0.32 23.41
CA ASN A 11 13.38 -0.96 22.72
C ASN A 11 12.03 -1.60 23.04
N PHE A 12 11.23 -1.85 22.00
CA PHE A 12 10.03 -2.64 22.15
C PHE A 12 10.43 -4.08 22.49
N GLU A 13 9.67 -4.76 23.36
CA GLU A 13 9.90 -6.17 23.73
C GLU A 13 9.48 -7.14 22.61
N ASP A 14 9.89 -6.85 21.37
CA ASP A 14 9.55 -7.63 20.19
C ASP A 14 10.23 -9.00 20.23
N LYS A 15 9.43 -10.06 20.14
CA LYS A 15 9.90 -11.43 19.98
C LYS A 15 10.16 -11.69 18.49
N GLY A 16 11.35 -12.19 18.14
CA GLY A 16 11.71 -12.52 16.75
C GLY A 16 12.66 -11.52 16.06
N PRO A 17 12.91 -11.67 14.75
CA PRO A 17 13.94 -10.94 14.01
C PRO A 17 13.53 -9.53 13.56
N LEU A 18 12.23 -9.21 13.50
CA LEU A 18 11.77 -7.83 13.25
C LEU A 18 11.70 -7.06 14.57
N LYS A 19 12.48 -5.97 14.67
CA LYS A 19 12.59 -5.12 15.84
C LYS A 19 12.08 -3.71 15.55
N ARG A 20 11.28 -3.16 16.45
CA ARG A 20 10.93 -1.73 16.47
C ARG A 20 11.86 -1.01 17.43
N ILE A 21 12.44 0.11 16.99
CA ILE A 21 13.40 0.90 17.78
C ILE A 21 13.11 2.38 17.60
N VAL A 22 13.20 3.16 18.69
CA VAL A 22 13.13 4.63 18.63
C VAL A 22 14.54 5.19 18.67
N CYS A 23 15.16 5.47 17.51
CA CYS A 23 16.59 5.83 17.47
C CYS A 23 17.07 7.04 16.69
N LEU A 24 18.19 7.58 17.17
CA LEU A 24 19.08 8.38 16.33
C LEU A 24 19.90 7.45 15.43
N LEU A 25 20.01 7.79 14.16
CA LEU A 25 20.66 6.95 13.15
C LEU A 25 22.15 6.77 13.48
N GLU A 26 22.81 7.83 13.94
CA GLU A 26 24.20 7.84 14.37
C GLU A 26 24.50 6.95 15.59
N ASN A 27 23.48 6.62 16.38
CA ASN A 27 23.62 5.77 17.55
C ASN A 27 23.48 4.28 17.23
N MET A 28 23.05 3.92 16.01
CA MET A 28 22.91 2.53 15.63
C MET A 28 24.27 1.87 15.38
N GLN A 29 24.45 0.71 16.00
CA GLN A 29 25.61 -0.16 15.80
C GLN A 29 25.17 -1.60 15.54
N GLY A 30 25.98 -2.36 14.81
CA GLY A 30 25.70 -3.77 14.54
C GLY A 30 24.62 -4.01 13.48
N VAL A 31 24.26 -2.98 12.69
CA VAL A 31 23.38 -3.09 11.52
C VAL A 31 24.19 -2.92 10.25
N ASN A 32 23.95 -3.72 9.22
CA ASN A 32 24.74 -3.71 7.99
C ASN A 32 24.23 -2.71 6.95
N ILE A 33 22.92 -2.51 6.86
CA ILE A 33 22.29 -1.64 5.85
C ILE A 33 21.38 -0.63 6.55
N ILE A 34 21.49 0.64 6.17
CA ILE A 34 20.49 1.67 6.47
C ILE A 34 19.77 2.11 5.20
N VAL A 35 18.44 2.21 5.27
CA VAL A 35 17.62 2.70 4.16
C VAL A 35 17.42 4.21 4.27
N ASN A 36 17.64 4.91 3.16
CA ASN A 36 17.44 6.34 2.99
C ASN A 36 16.32 6.60 1.99
N SER A 37 15.19 7.12 2.46
CA SER A 37 14.15 7.62 1.56
C SER A 37 14.56 8.99 1.01
N THR A 38 14.71 9.10 -0.29
CA THR A 38 15.14 10.33 -0.97
C THR A 38 14.40 10.52 -2.30
N ASP A 39 14.69 11.61 -2.99
CA ASP A 39 14.09 11.88 -4.29
C ASP A 39 14.79 11.09 -5.42
N LYS A 40 14.11 10.95 -6.55
CA LYS A 40 14.58 10.14 -7.68
C LYS A 40 15.90 10.61 -8.30
N SER A 41 16.30 11.87 -8.08
CA SER A 41 17.56 12.43 -8.58
C SER A 41 18.76 12.02 -7.73
N LEU A 42 18.54 11.45 -6.53
CA LEU A 42 19.59 11.01 -5.62
C LEU A 42 20.54 12.12 -5.15
N LYS A 43 20.06 13.38 -5.14
CA LYS A 43 20.79 14.53 -4.60
C LYS A 43 20.55 14.65 -3.09
N LEU A 44 21.43 14.08 -2.29
CA LEU A 44 21.26 14.00 -0.84
C LEU A 44 21.24 15.37 -0.16
N SER A 45 21.92 16.38 -0.73
CA SER A 45 21.91 17.76 -0.25
C SER A 45 20.53 18.41 -0.29
N ASP A 46 19.72 18.01 -1.28
CA ASP A 46 18.39 18.57 -1.54
C ASP A 46 17.30 17.75 -0.81
N GLY A 47 17.69 16.58 -0.29
CA GLY A 47 16.80 15.64 0.38
C GLY A 47 16.33 16.05 1.77
N GLY A 48 15.57 15.15 2.38
CA GLY A 48 15.05 15.30 3.73
C GLY A 48 16.12 15.17 4.81
N LYS A 49 15.69 15.29 6.08
CA LYS A 49 16.59 15.22 7.25
C LYS A 49 17.51 14.00 7.22
N ILE A 50 16.97 12.82 6.93
CA ILE A 50 17.77 11.59 6.85
C ILE A 50 18.85 11.63 5.77
N SER A 51 18.55 12.13 4.57
CA SER A 51 19.53 12.22 3.49
C SER A 51 20.68 13.17 3.86
N LYS A 52 20.34 14.29 4.51
CA LYS A 52 21.34 15.25 5.01
C LYS A 52 22.18 14.69 6.15
N THR A 53 21.57 13.94 7.08
CA THR A 53 22.29 13.22 8.15
C THR A 53 23.26 12.20 7.55
N ILE A 54 22.81 11.38 6.61
CA ILE A 54 23.64 10.37 5.93
C ILE A 54 24.80 11.03 5.20
N LEU A 55 24.56 12.13 4.46
CA LEU A 55 25.63 12.87 3.78
C LEU A 55 26.63 13.49 4.78
N SER A 56 26.15 14.01 5.90
CA SER A 56 26.99 14.63 6.94
C SER A 56 27.94 13.64 7.61
N TYR A 57 27.45 12.44 7.95
CA TYR A 57 28.25 11.43 8.66
C TYR A 57 29.01 10.50 7.71
N GLY A 58 28.42 10.17 6.57
CA GLY A 58 29.04 9.29 5.58
C GLY A 58 30.11 9.94 4.73
N GLY A 59 30.09 11.27 4.61
CA GLY A 59 31.04 12.01 3.78
C GLY A 59 30.55 12.24 2.36
N LYS A 60 31.29 13.07 1.62
CA LYS A 60 30.96 13.45 0.24
C LYS A 60 31.02 12.26 -0.73
N GLU A 61 31.77 11.23 -0.36
CA GLU A 61 32.02 10.01 -1.12
C GLU A 61 30.72 9.27 -1.45
N ILE A 62 29.71 9.32 -0.57
CA ILE A 62 28.37 8.77 -0.86
C ILE A 62 27.77 9.46 -2.08
N GLN A 63 27.81 10.80 -2.13
CA GLN A 63 27.25 11.55 -3.25
C GLN A 63 28.07 11.36 -4.54
N GLU A 64 29.40 11.26 -4.42
CA GLU A 64 30.30 10.96 -5.54
C GLU A 64 29.95 9.58 -6.15
N GLU A 65 29.75 8.54 -5.33
CA GLU A 65 29.35 7.21 -5.79
C GLU A 65 27.95 7.19 -6.42
N LEU A 66 26.98 7.92 -5.85
CA LEU A 66 25.65 8.06 -6.45
C LEU A 66 25.71 8.68 -7.84
N ASN A 67 26.50 9.75 -7.99
CA ASN A 67 26.66 10.44 -9.27
C ASN A 67 27.32 9.55 -10.33
N GLU A 68 28.28 8.70 -9.92
CA GLU A 68 28.97 7.77 -10.82
C GLU A 68 28.07 6.60 -11.24
N LYS A 69 27.42 5.93 -10.29
CA LYS A 69 26.62 4.72 -10.54
C LYS A 69 25.22 5.02 -11.10
N TYR A 70 24.63 6.14 -10.70
CA TYR A 70 23.26 6.52 -11.03
C TYR A 70 23.19 7.95 -11.58
N PRO A 71 23.91 8.27 -12.69
CA PRO A 71 24.02 9.65 -13.20
C PRO A 71 22.68 10.25 -13.64
N ASN A 72 21.69 9.40 -13.94
CA ASN A 72 20.34 9.79 -14.34
C ASN A 72 19.30 9.59 -13.22
N GLY A 73 19.74 9.31 -11.99
CA GLY A 73 18.88 8.94 -10.88
C GLY A 73 18.30 7.52 -11.01
N ILE A 74 17.21 7.28 -10.28
CA ILE A 74 16.48 6.00 -10.27
C ILE A 74 15.00 6.20 -10.58
N GLN A 75 14.33 5.12 -11.01
CA GLN A 75 12.87 5.12 -11.07
C GLN A 75 12.27 5.02 -9.66
N PRO A 76 11.11 5.64 -9.40
CA PRO A 76 10.35 5.39 -8.17
C PRO A 76 10.12 3.89 -7.94
N GLY A 77 10.17 3.47 -6.68
CA GLY A 77 10.09 2.06 -6.26
C GLY A 77 11.39 1.27 -6.43
N LYS A 78 12.45 1.87 -7.00
CA LYS A 78 13.79 1.27 -7.06
C LYS A 78 14.70 1.74 -5.93
N VAL A 79 15.81 1.03 -5.78
CA VAL A 79 16.84 1.31 -4.78
C VAL A 79 18.20 1.47 -5.45
N ALA A 80 18.91 2.53 -5.10
CA ALA A 80 20.31 2.76 -5.40
C ALA A 80 21.16 2.33 -4.20
N VAL A 81 22.32 1.72 -4.46
CA VAL A 81 23.19 1.16 -3.41
C VAL A 81 24.54 1.86 -3.43
N THR A 82 24.98 2.31 -2.25
CA THR A 82 26.33 2.83 -2.00
C THR A 82 26.98 2.13 -0.82
N ASN A 83 28.30 2.28 -0.68
CA ASN A 83 28.99 1.93 0.57
C ASN A 83 28.58 2.90 1.71
N GLY A 84 28.75 2.48 2.96
CA GLY A 84 28.45 3.33 4.12
C GLY A 84 29.47 4.46 4.37
N TYR A 85 30.72 4.30 3.88
CA TYR A 85 31.83 5.23 4.11
C TYR A 85 32.02 5.60 5.59
N GLY A 86 31.82 6.87 5.96
CA GLY A 86 31.96 7.34 7.35
C GLY A 86 30.87 6.84 8.30
N LEU A 87 29.84 6.14 7.81
CA LEU A 87 28.78 5.57 8.62
C LEU A 87 29.16 4.19 9.20
N PRO A 88 28.54 3.77 10.32
CA PRO A 88 28.75 2.44 10.91
C PRO A 88 28.05 1.29 10.14
N PHE A 89 27.57 1.55 8.92
CA PHE A 89 26.87 0.58 8.07
C PHE A 89 27.80 0.12 6.94
N ASN A 90 27.64 -1.11 6.47
CA ASN A 90 28.34 -1.57 5.27
C ASN A 90 27.82 -0.84 4.02
N TYR A 91 26.51 -0.66 3.94
CA TYR A 91 25.85 -0.05 2.78
C TYR A 91 24.74 0.93 3.17
N VAL A 92 24.48 1.89 2.28
CA VAL A 92 23.30 2.76 2.32
C VAL A 92 22.43 2.46 1.11
N TYR A 93 21.14 2.20 1.36
CA TYR A 93 20.15 1.92 0.33
C TYR A 93 19.29 3.16 0.12
N HIS A 94 19.48 3.84 -1.00
CA HIS A 94 18.77 5.07 -1.34
C HIS A 94 17.55 4.73 -2.19
N CYS A 95 16.37 4.79 -1.58
CA CYS A 95 15.13 4.45 -2.26
C CYS A 95 14.29 5.70 -2.55
N SER A 96 13.56 5.65 -3.67
CA SER A 96 12.69 6.74 -4.08
C SER A 96 11.24 6.29 -4.12
N LEU A 97 10.36 7.16 -3.62
CA LEU A 97 8.92 7.03 -3.71
C LEU A 97 8.42 8.01 -4.77
N GLN A 98 7.37 7.63 -5.49
CA GLN A 98 6.64 8.47 -6.41
C GLN A 98 5.90 9.57 -5.67
N GLY A 99 5.13 9.22 -4.64
CA GLY A 99 4.36 10.15 -3.80
C GLY A 99 3.54 11.20 -4.58
N ILE A 100 2.23 11.04 -4.72
CA ILE A 100 1.39 11.99 -5.47
C ILE A 100 0.78 13.02 -4.51
N ASN A 101 1.11 14.31 -4.66
CA ASN A 101 0.55 15.41 -3.86
C ASN A 101 0.63 15.16 -2.34
N ASN A 102 1.81 14.73 -1.84
CA ASN A 102 2.06 14.32 -0.45
C ASN A 102 1.23 13.10 0.03
N ARG A 103 0.70 12.30 -0.90
CA ARG A 103 -0.02 11.06 -0.61
C ARG A 103 0.77 9.85 -1.10
N VAL A 104 0.79 8.79 -0.30
CA VAL A 104 1.43 7.50 -0.63
C VAL A 104 0.44 6.36 -0.43
N SER A 105 0.44 5.39 -1.35
CA SER A 105 -0.31 4.14 -1.18
C SER A 105 0.51 3.14 -0.36
N HIS A 106 -0.14 2.23 0.34
CA HIS A 106 0.55 1.16 1.05
C HIS A 106 1.28 0.23 0.07
N HIS A 107 0.72 0.05 -1.13
CA HIS A 107 1.37 -0.72 -2.17
C HIS A 107 2.76 -0.16 -2.52
N GLU A 108 2.88 1.14 -2.76
CA GLU A 108 4.15 1.76 -3.13
C GLU A 108 5.23 1.59 -2.05
N ILE A 109 4.84 1.70 -0.78
CA ILE A 109 5.72 1.44 0.37
C ILE A 109 6.13 -0.02 0.44
N ARG A 110 5.17 -0.94 0.31
CA ARG A 110 5.44 -2.38 0.35
C ARG A 110 6.40 -2.79 -0.75
N GLU A 111 6.23 -2.28 -1.96
CA GLU A 111 7.13 -2.56 -3.09
C GLU A 111 8.56 -2.06 -2.84
N VAL A 112 8.73 -0.83 -2.36
CA VAL A 112 10.08 -0.29 -2.12
C VAL A 112 10.79 -1.01 -0.98
N VAL A 113 10.05 -1.42 0.06
CA VAL A 113 10.59 -2.21 1.17
C VAL A 113 10.97 -3.62 0.69
N ALA A 114 10.11 -4.26 -0.11
CA ALA A 114 10.41 -5.56 -0.71
C ALA A 114 11.62 -5.51 -1.65
N GLU A 115 11.78 -4.44 -2.43
CA GLU A 115 12.99 -4.23 -3.26
C GLU A 115 14.24 -4.12 -2.40
N CYS A 116 14.21 -3.36 -1.31
CA CYS A 116 15.33 -3.25 -0.38
C CYS A 116 15.68 -4.61 0.25
N LEU A 117 14.69 -5.39 0.67
CA LEU A 117 14.91 -6.72 1.27
C LEU A 117 15.49 -7.71 0.26
N ARG A 118 14.96 -7.75 -0.96
CA ARG A 118 15.49 -8.59 -2.05
C ARG A 118 16.93 -8.22 -2.39
N GLU A 119 17.25 -6.93 -2.51
CA GLU A 119 18.63 -6.49 -2.77
C GLU A 119 19.59 -6.85 -1.60
N ALA A 120 19.14 -6.67 -0.35
CA ALA A 120 19.93 -6.99 0.83
C ALA A 120 20.27 -8.48 0.93
N VAL A 121 19.28 -9.34 0.73
CA VAL A 121 19.39 -10.79 0.92
C VAL A 121 19.94 -11.49 -0.32
N ASP A 122 19.33 -11.25 -1.49
CA ASP A 122 19.63 -12.05 -2.68
C ASP A 122 20.93 -11.62 -3.35
N ARG A 123 21.28 -10.32 -3.31
CA ARG A 123 22.49 -9.80 -3.96
C ARG A 123 23.67 -9.63 -3.01
N LEU A 124 23.48 -8.87 -1.93
CA LEU A 124 24.59 -8.51 -1.04
C LEU A 124 24.75 -9.46 0.15
N ARG A 125 23.77 -10.35 0.38
CA ARG A 125 23.75 -11.34 1.47
C ARG A 125 24.05 -10.71 2.83
N GLN A 126 23.46 -9.53 3.09
CA GLN A 126 23.63 -8.85 4.35
C GLN A 126 22.60 -9.37 5.37
N PRO A 127 23.02 -9.68 6.61
CA PRO A 127 22.15 -10.31 7.58
C PRO A 127 21.19 -9.32 8.26
N THR A 128 21.47 -8.01 8.20
CA THR A 128 20.64 -7.01 8.88
C THR A 128 20.37 -5.77 8.04
N ILE A 129 19.17 -5.21 8.18
CA ILE A 129 18.73 -3.99 7.48
C ILE A 129 17.83 -3.14 8.37
N ALA A 130 17.99 -1.82 8.25
CA ALA A 130 17.24 -0.83 8.99
C ALA A 130 16.39 0.04 8.07
N PHE A 131 15.10 0.11 8.37
CA PHE A 131 14.09 0.94 7.71
C PHE A 131 13.65 2.07 8.64
N PRO A 132 14.07 3.31 8.38
CA PRO A 132 13.48 4.48 8.98
C PRO A 132 12.00 4.62 8.59
N ALA A 133 11.28 5.51 9.25
CA ALA A 133 9.91 5.88 8.89
C ALA A 133 9.83 6.56 7.49
N ILE A 134 9.98 5.77 6.43
CA ILE A 134 10.11 6.18 5.03
C ILE A 134 9.02 7.19 4.67
N GLY A 135 9.43 8.38 4.23
CA GLY A 135 8.53 9.43 3.74
C GLY A 135 7.74 10.24 4.79
N THR A 136 7.83 9.89 6.07
CA THR A 136 7.17 10.65 7.15
C THR A 136 7.82 12.01 7.46
N GLY A 137 9.01 12.27 6.90
CA GLY A 137 9.72 13.54 7.04
C GLY A 137 9.28 14.57 6.01
N ALA A 138 10.17 14.88 5.05
CA ALA A 138 9.94 15.94 4.06
C ALA A 138 8.68 15.73 3.18
N MET A 139 8.25 14.49 2.97
CA MET A 139 7.04 14.17 2.19
C MET A 139 5.76 14.17 3.03
N ASN A 140 5.86 14.34 4.36
CA ASN A 140 4.75 14.44 5.30
C ASN A 140 3.74 13.27 5.19
N PHE A 141 4.22 12.06 4.90
CA PHE A 141 3.34 10.91 4.84
C PHE A 141 2.79 10.55 6.23
N PRO A 142 1.54 10.06 6.30
CA PRO A 142 0.88 9.79 7.58
C PRO A 142 1.54 8.63 8.36
N PRO A 143 1.32 8.55 9.69
CA PRO A 143 1.90 7.50 10.53
C PRO A 143 1.65 6.06 10.08
N ARG A 144 0.52 5.78 9.40
CA ARG A 144 0.18 4.45 8.87
C ARG A 144 1.21 3.85 7.90
N THR A 145 2.06 4.69 7.31
CA THR A 145 3.20 4.23 6.52
C THR A 145 4.12 3.30 7.32
N LEU A 146 4.24 3.48 8.64
CA LEU A 146 4.96 2.56 9.52
C LEU A 146 4.39 1.15 9.51
N ARG A 147 3.05 1.02 9.54
CA ARG A 147 2.37 -0.27 9.46
C ARG A 147 2.64 -0.91 8.10
N ALA A 148 2.57 -0.15 7.01
CA ALA A 148 2.88 -0.67 5.67
C ALA A 148 4.34 -1.18 5.57
N ILE A 149 5.31 -0.45 6.13
CA ILE A 149 6.72 -0.90 6.20
C ILE A 149 6.82 -2.18 7.05
N TYR A 150 6.21 -2.18 8.23
CA TYR A 150 6.23 -3.31 9.16
C TYR A 150 5.66 -4.58 8.53
N CYS A 151 4.46 -4.50 7.94
CA CYS A 151 3.82 -5.61 7.25
C CYS A 151 4.67 -6.10 6.07
N ALA A 152 5.27 -5.21 5.28
CA ALA A 152 6.13 -5.61 4.15
C ALA A 152 7.37 -6.39 4.62
N ILE A 153 7.99 -5.98 5.73
CA ILE A 153 9.12 -6.71 6.30
C ILE A 153 8.68 -8.07 6.83
N LEU A 154 7.55 -8.13 7.55
CA LEU A 154 7.01 -9.40 8.05
C LEU A 154 6.65 -10.35 6.92
N GLU A 155 5.97 -9.87 5.87
CA GLU A 155 5.61 -10.64 4.67
C GLU A 155 6.86 -11.29 4.06
N TYR A 156 7.91 -10.49 3.83
CA TYR A 156 9.16 -10.99 3.29
C TYR A 156 9.81 -12.05 4.19
N MET A 157 9.85 -11.83 5.51
CA MET A 157 10.44 -12.78 6.47
C MET A 157 9.65 -14.09 6.55
N VAL A 158 8.32 -14.04 6.43
CA VAL A 158 7.46 -15.24 6.39
C VAL A 158 7.69 -16.03 5.11
N GLU A 159 7.84 -15.36 3.97
CA GLU A 159 8.12 -15.99 2.67
C GLU A 159 9.55 -16.52 2.56
N ASN A 160 10.48 -15.93 3.32
CA ASN A 160 11.91 -16.22 3.27
C ASN A 160 12.46 -16.51 4.68
N PRO A 161 12.03 -17.60 5.32
CA PRO A 161 12.48 -17.93 6.67
C PRO A 161 14.01 -18.06 6.70
N ASP A 162 14.62 -17.57 7.78
CA ASP A 162 16.05 -17.64 8.08
C ASP A 162 17.00 -16.94 7.09
N LYS A 163 16.48 -16.20 6.10
CA LYS A 163 17.33 -15.45 5.15
C LYS A 163 17.85 -14.11 5.69
N LEU A 164 17.23 -13.58 6.74
CA LEU A 164 17.59 -12.31 7.37
C LEU A 164 17.69 -12.51 8.88
N GLU A 165 18.81 -12.11 9.49
CA GLU A 165 19.03 -12.22 10.94
C GLU A 165 18.13 -11.24 11.70
N ALA A 166 18.06 -9.99 11.23
CA ALA A 166 17.19 -8.98 11.82
C ALA A 166 16.82 -7.87 10.83
N ALA A 167 15.61 -7.33 10.99
CA ALA A 167 15.22 -6.06 10.39
C ALA A 167 14.78 -5.08 11.47
N TYR A 168 15.07 -3.80 11.26
CA TYR A 168 14.81 -2.76 12.24
C TYR A 168 13.86 -1.72 11.64
N LEU A 169 12.69 -1.51 12.25
CA LEU A 169 11.84 -0.36 11.96
C LEU A 169 12.17 0.75 12.94
N ILE A 170 12.65 1.89 12.42
CA ILE A 170 13.26 2.95 13.21
C ILE A 170 12.45 4.23 13.12
N VAL A 171 12.21 4.85 14.28
CA VAL A 171 11.58 6.16 14.39
C VAL A 171 12.49 7.11 15.17
N HIS A 172 12.65 8.35 14.69
CA HIS A 172 13.48 9.33 15.38
C HIS A 172 12.83 9.76 16.72
N PRO A 173 13.59 9.93 17.83
CA PRO A 173 13.03 10.26 19.15
C PRO A 173 12.16 11.53 19.19
N SER A 174 12.40 12.48 18.29
CA SER A 174 11.59 13.70 18.18
C SER A 174 10.22 13.50 17.52
N GLN A 175 9.91 12.32 16.95
CA GLN A 175 8.69 12.05 16.20
C GLN A 175 7.64 11.36 17.08
N THR A 176 7.15 12.06 18.10
CA THR A 176 6.23 11.50 19.13
C THR A 176 4.99 10.83 18.53
N THR A 177 4.34 11.43 17.53
CA THR A 177 3.17 10.84 16.84
C THR A 177 3.49 9.49 16.19
N LEU A 178 4.68 9.36 15.60
CA LEU A 178 5.11 8.09 14.99
C LEU A 178 5.46 7.05 16.05
N ILE A 179 6.07 7.48 17.16
CA ILE A 179 6.37 6.60 18.30
C ILE A 179 5.07 6.05 18.90
N ASP A 180 4.05 6.89 19.07
CA ASP A 180 2.75 6.47 19.61
C ASP A 180 2.01 5.54 18.64
N TYR A 181 2.09 5.81 17.33
CA TYR A 181 1.56 4.88 16.33
C TYR A 181 2.31 3.54 16.32
N LEU A 182 3.64 3.56 16.42
CA LEU A 182 4.48 2.37 16.46
C LEU A 182 4.14 1.47 17.65
N LYS A 183 3.76 2.04 18.80
CA LYS A 183 3.27 1.31 20.00
C LYS A 183 1.93 0.61 19.76
N LYS A 184 1.06 1.14 18.90
CA LYS A 184 -0.24 0.55 18.60
C LYS A 184 -0.14 -0.67 17.68
N ILE A 185 0.96 -0.84 16.94
CA ILE A 185 1.18 -2.03 16.13
C ILE A 185 1.34 -3.24 17.06
N ASP A 186 0.48 -4.24 16.90
CA ASP A 186 0.55 -5.51 17.62
C ASP A 186 1.25 -6.56 16.74
N PRO A 187 2.50 -6.97 17.08
CA PRO A 187 3.25 -7.95 16.29
C PRO A 187 2.55 -9.28 16.10
N GLU A 188 1.89 -9.80 17.13
CA GLU A 188 1.22 -11.11 17.05
C GLU A 188 -0.06 -10.99 16.22
N LYS A 189 -0.80 -9.89 16.35
CA LYS A 189 -1.96 -9.61 15.49
C LYS A 189 -1.54 -9.54 14.01
N GLU A 190 -0.50 -8.78 13.68
CA GLU A 190 -0.02 -8.65 12.30
C GLU A 190 0.53 -9.98 11.75
N LYS A 191 1.23 -10.76 12.58
CA LYS A 191 1.69 -12.11 12.20
C LYS A 191 0.54 -13.08 11.96
N ASN A 192 -0.49 -13.06 12.82
CA ASN A 192 -1.69 -13.89 12.65
C ASN A 192 -2.46 -13.52 11.39
N ARG A 193 -2.64 -12.22 11.14
CA ARG A 193 -3.21 -11.70 9.88
C ARG A 193 -2.45 -12.25 8.67
N LEU A 194 -1.12 -12.18 8.68
CA LEU A 194 -0.29 -12.63 7.56
C LEU A 194 -0.26 -14.16 7.38
N THR A 195 -0.40 -14.93 8.45
CA THR A 195 -0.40 -16.40 8.37
C THR A 195 -1.77 -17.01 8.10
N PHE A 196 -2.82 -16.18 8.03
CA PHE A 196 -4.18 -16.63 7.70
C PHE A 196 -4.21 -17.33 6.32
N PRO A 197 -4.69 -18.58 6.24
CA PRO A 197 -4.72 -19.34 5.01
C PRO A 197 -5.81 -18.81 4.07
N VAL A 198 -5.42 -18.39 2.87
CA VAL A 198 -6.36 -17.95 1.83
C VAL A 198 -6.53 -19.06 0.79
N THR A 199 -7.77 -19.48 0.59
CA THR A 199 -8.12 -20.42 -0.48
C THR A 199 -8.51 -19.65 -1.72
N PHE A 200 -7.76 -19.82 -2.81
CA PHE A 200 -8.13 -19.28 -4.10
C PHE A 200 -9.22 -20.15 -4.74
N PRO A 201 -10.13 -19.57 -5.54
CA PRO A 201 -10.96 -20.33 -6.47
C PRO A 201 -10.10 -21.10 -7.48
N SER A 202 -10.72 -21.67 -8.52
CA SER A 202 -10.06 -22.38 -9.63
C SER A 202 -9.21 -21.47 -10.55
N TRP A 203 -8.41 -20.57 -9.97
CA TRP A 203 -7.50 -19.65 -10.62
C TRP A 203 -6.21 -20.33 -11.07
N SER A 204 -5.46 -19.65 -11.93
CA SER A 204 -4.16 -20.14 -12.42
C SER A 204 -3.19 -20.46 -11.27
N GLN A 205 -2.50 -21.59 -11.34
CA GLN A 205 -1.45 -21.92 -10.38
C GLN A 205 -0.16 -21.13 -10.64
N THR A 206 0.12 -20.79 -11.90
CA THR A 206 1.39 -20.19 -12.34
C THR A 206 1.33 -18.67 -12.47
N GLU A 207 0.17 -18.12 -12.83
CA GLU A 207 0.02 -16.67 -13.03
C GLU A 207 -0.53 -16.00 -11.78
N ASN A 208 0.09 -14.88 -11.38
CA ASN A 208 -0.33 -14.11 -10.19
C ASN A 208 -1.40 -13.07 -10.48
N ILE A 209 -1.49 -12.60 -11.74
CA ILE A 209 -2.43 -11.58 -12.18
C ILE A 209 -3.00 -11.98 -13.54
N ARG A 210 -4.33 -12.11 -13.66
CA ARG A 210 -5.03 -12.35 -14.94
C ARG A 210 -6.32 -11.54 -15.05
N ARG A 211 -6.72 -11.30 -16.29
CA ARG A 211 -8.09 -10.95 -16.68
C ARG A 211 -8.71 -12.13 -17.41
N VAL A 212 -9.86 -12.59 -16.93
CA VAL A 212 -10.59 -13.70 -17.54
C VAL A 212 -11.92 -13.17 -18.05
N SER A 213 -12.05 -13.06 -19.38
CA SER A 213 -13.34 -12.71 -19.98
C SER A 213 -14.33 -13.85 -19.74
N LEU A 214 -15.46 -13.53 -19.13
CA LEU A 214 -16.48 -14.52 -18.78
C LEU A 214 -17.44 -14.73 -19.97
N PRO A 215 -17.80 -15.97 -20.31
CA PRO A 215 -18.92 -16.27 -21.22
C PRO A 215 -20.25 -15.76 -20.63
N ASN A 216 -21.19 -15.37 -21.48
CA ASN A 216 -22.52 -14.92 -21.03
C ASN A 216 -23.36 -16.01 -20.31
N SER A 217 -23.00 -17.28 -20.51
CA SER A 217 -23.60 -18.42 -19.81
C SER A 217 -22.99 -18.66 -18.41
N ASP A 218 -21.92 -17.95 -18.04
CA ASP A 218 -21.29 -18.07 -16.72
C ASP A 218 -22.18 -17.41 -15.65
N ASN A 219 -22.39 -18.08 -14.53
CA ASN A 219 -23.23 -17.57 -13.44
C ASN A 219 -22.71 -16.23 -12.89
N MET A 220 -21.39 -16.02 -12.85
CA MET A 220 -20.81 -14.75 -12.41
C MET A 220 -20.98 -13.65 -13.45
N TYR A 221 -20.97 -13.99 -14.74
CA TYR A 221 -21.33 -13.02 -15.79
C TYR A 221 -22.77 -12.54 -15.57
N GLN A 222 -23.71 -13.48 -15.43
CA GLN A 222 -25.14 -13.17 -15.27
C GLN A 222 -25.41 -12.36 -14.00
N PHE A 223 -24.76 -12.73 -12.89
CA PHE A 223 -24.84 -11.96 -11.64
C PHE A 223 -24.38 -10.50 -11.81
N VAL A 224 -23.22 -10.29 -12.44
CA VAL A 224 -22.68 -8.93 -12.65
C VAL A 224 -23.56 -8.15 -13.63
N GLU A 225 -24.03 -8.80 -14.71
CA GLU A 225 -24.92 -8.19 -15.70
C GLU A 225 -26.25 -7.77 -15.08
N GLU A 226 -26.89 -8.64 -14.29
CA GLU A 226 -28.15 -8.33 -13.60
C GLU A 226 -27.98 -7.12 -12.68
N LYS A 227 -26.96 -7.13 -11.81
CA LYS A 227 -26.67 -5.99 -10.91
C LYS A 227 -26.37 -4.69 -11.64
N PHE A 228 -25.69 -4.78 -12.79
CA PHE A 228 -25.35 -3.62 -13.59
C PHE A 228 -26.61 -3.03 -14.24
N LEU A 229 -27.40 -3.85 -14.92
CA LEU A 229 -28.60 -3.44 -15.65
C LEU A 229 -29.74 -3.02 -14.73
N GLU A 230 -29.78 -3.51 -13.48
CA GLU A 230 -30.76 -3.11 -12.45
C GLU A 230 -30.86 -1.59 -12.29
N THR A 231 -29.74 -0.87 -12.45
CA THR A 231 -29.69 0.59 -12.24
C THR A 231 -29.31 1.37 -13.50
N ILE A 232 -28.52 0.80 -14.41
CA ILE A 232 -28.16 1.44 -15.69
C ILE A 232 -29.33 1.40 -16.69
N GLY A 233 -30.18 0.37 -16.61
CA GLY A 233 -31.23 0.09 -17.58
C GLY A 233 -30.70 -0.57 -18.87
N HIS A 234 -31.57 -0.70 -19.88
CA HIS A 234 -31.31 -1.50 -21.08
C HIS A 234 -30.78 -0.71 -22.30
N GLY A 235 -30.45 0.57 -22.14
CA GLY A 235 -29.95 1.45 -23.22
C GLY A 235 -28.47 1.27 -23.57
N VAL A 236 -27.83 0.22 -23.05
CA VAL A 236 -26.39 -0.02 -23.11
C VAL A 236 -26.08 -1.36 -23.75
N TRP A 237 -24.94 -1.43 -24.43
CA TRP A 237 -24.36 -2.67 -24.90
C TRP A 237 -23.13 -3.03 -24.06
N ILE A 238 -23.23 -4.16 -23.34
CA ILE A 238 -22.10 -4.74 -22.63
C ILE A 238 -21.23 -5.48 -23.64
N LYS A 239 -20.00 -5.01 -23.85
CA LYS A 239 -19.03 -5.65 -24.73
C LYS A 239 -18.46 -6.91 -24.10
N LYS A 240 -18.11 -6.84 -22.81
CA LYS A 240 -17.56 -7.96 -22.02
C LYS A 240 -17.60 -7.66 -20.53
N ILE A 241 -17.62 -8.73 -19.74
CA ILE A 241 -17.35 -8.71 -18.30
C ILE A 241 -16.12 -9.57 -18.06
N GLU A 242 -15.11 -9.01 -17.41
CA GLU A 242 -13.85 -9.68 -17.12
C GLU A 242 -13.71 -9.88 -15.60
N ARG A 243 -13.48 -11.12 -15.17
CA ARG A 243 -13.06 -11.42 -13.79
C ARG A 243 -11.59 -11.08 -13.62
N VAL A 244 -11.28 -10.39 -12.55
CA VAL A 244 -9.90 -10.09 -12.13
C VAL A 244 -9.43 -11.20 -11.20
N GLU A 245 -8.29 -11.80 -11.53
CA GLU A 245 -7.60 -12.77 -10.69
C GLU A 245 -6.25 -12.18 -10.27
N ASN A 246 -6.22 -11.42 -9.17
CA ASN A 246 -4.97 -10.89 -8.60
C ASN A 246 -4.75 -11.51 -7.23
N LYS A 247 -3.85 -12.50 -7.15
CA LYS A 247 -3.63 -13.27 -5.91
C LYS A 247 -3.20 -12.40 -4.74
N ARG A 248 -2.33 -11.42 -4.98
CA ARG A 248 -1.81 -10.53 -3.94
C ARG A 248 -2.92 -9.68 -3.34
N LEU A 249 -3.70 -9.00 -4.18
CA LEU A 249 -4.81 -8.17 -3.72
C LEU A 249 -5.90 -9.02 -3.04
N PHE A 250 -6.19 -10.21 -3.58
CA PHE A 250 -7.19 -11.09 -2.99
C PHE A 250 -6.76 -11.61 -1.61
N VAL A 251 -5.49 -11.96 -1.43
CA VAL A 251 -4.95 -12.37 -0.13
C VAL A 251 -5.03 -11.22 0.87
N ALA A 252 -4.58 -10.02 0.49
CA ALA A 252 -4.65 -8.84 1.35
C ALA A 252 -6.10 -8.56 1.79
N TYR A 253 -7.03 -8.61 0.84
CA TYR A 253 -8.47 -8.47 1.07
C TYR A 253 -9.05 -9.50 2.04
N GLN A 254 -8.78 -10.79 1.81
CA GLN A 254 -9.28 -11.86 2.68
C GLN A 254 -8.71 -11.76 4.11
N ARG A 255 -7.44 -11.38 4.24
CA ARG A 255 -6.81 -11.12 5.54
C ARG A 255 -7.44 -9.93 6.25
N TYR A 256 -7.68 -8.82 5.54
CA TYR A 256 -8.37 -7.66 6.11
C TYR A 256 -9.78 -8.03 6.59
N LYS A 257 -10.53 -8.78 5.78
CA LYS A 257 -11.88 -9.26 6.13
C LYS A 257 -11.87 -10.14 7.38
N ASN A 258 -10.89 -11.04 7.50
CA ASN A 258 -10.76 -11.95 8.62
C ASN A 258 -10.34 -11.26 9.93
N ASP A 259 -9.66 -10.11 9.85
CA ASP A 259 -9.25 -9.36 11.04
C ASP A 259 -10.42 -8.66 11.76
N LEU A 260 -11.57 -8.55 11.11
CA LEU A 260 -12.79 -8.00 11.72
C LEU A 260 -13.54 -9.12 12.46
N VAL A 261 -14.12 -8.79 13.62
CA VAL A 261 -14.87 -9.75 14.45
C VAL A 261 -16.10 -10.24 13.67
N ASP A 262 -16.44 -11.53 13.81
CA ASP A 262 -17.64 -12.12 13.20
C ASP A 262 -18.89 -11.26 13.51
N GLY A 263 -19.49 -10.69 12.47
CA GLY A 263 -20.64 -9.76 12.55
C GLY A 263 -20.32 -8.31 12.20
N GLU A 264 -19.06 -7.89 12.28
CA GLU A 264 -18.61 -6.55 11.83
C GLU A 264 -18.21 -6.55 10.36
N SER A 265 -17.88 -7.70 9.75
CA SER A 265 -17.49 -7.80 8.34
C SER A 265 -18.69 -7.75 7.38
N THR A 266 -19.32 -6.59 7.25
CA THR A 266 -20.34 -6.35 6.21
C THR A 266 -19.67 -6.18 4.83
N GLU A 267 -19.32 -7.30 4.22
CA GLU A 267 -18.88 -7.33 2.81
C GLU A 267 -20.02 -6.86 1.89
N LYS A 268 -19.69 -5.97 0.95
CA LYS A 268 -20.61 -5.47 -0.07
C LYS A 268 -19.98 -5.57 -1.45
N PHE A 269 -20.83 -5.79 -2.44
CA PHE A 269 -20.50 -5.55 -3.84
C PHE A 269 -20.84 -4.11 -4.18
N LEU A 270 -19.84 -3.31 -4.54
CA LEU A 270 -20.03 -1.90 -4.86
C LEU A 270 -19.34 -1.52 -6.17
N TRP A 271 -19.88 -0.50 -6.82
CA TRP A 271 -19.47 -0.02 -8.13
C TRP A 271 -18.43 1.09 -8.04
N HIS A 272 -17.46 1.08 -8.95
CA HIS A 272 -16.47 2.13 -9.10
C HIS A 272 -16.22 2.41 -10.59
N GLY A 273 -16.70 3.56 -11.08
CA GLY A 273 -16.44 4.04 -12.43
C GLY A 273 -15.02 4.59 -12.55
N THR A 274 -14.34 4.35 -13.68
CA THR A 274 -12.99 4.88 -13.90
C THR A 274 -12.67 5.14 -15.37
N LYS A 275 -11.56 5.82 -15.63
CA LYS A 275 -11.02 6.07 -16.98
C LYS A 275 -10.29 4.84 -17.50
N GLU A 276 -10.32 4.64 -18.82
CA GLU A 276 -9.62 3.55 -19.52
C GLU A 276 -8.15 3.42 -19.10
N GLU A 277 -7.45 4.55 -18.98
CA GLU A 277 -6.03 4.62 -18.61
C GLU A 277 -5.71 4.14 -17.18
N HIS A 278 -6.71 4.03 -16.30
CA HIS A 278 -6.52 3.56 -14.92
C HIS A 278 -6.88 2.08 -14.71
N VAL A 279 -7.53 1.43 -15.69
CA VAL A 279 -8.01 0.04 -15.55
C VAL A 279 -6.88 -0.93 -15.24
N ASP A 280 -5.78 -0.87 -16.00
CA ASP A 280 -4.65 -1.78 -15.82
C ASP A 280 -3.91 -1.53 -14.50
N SER A 281 -3.81 -0.26 -14.07
CA SER A 281 -3.23 0.06 -12.76
C SER A 281 -4.09 -0.44 -11.60
N ILE A 282 -5.42 -0.30 -11.68
CA ILE A 282 -6.33 -0.79 -10.63
C ILE A 282 -6.25 -2.31 -10.51
N ILE A 283 -6.26 -3.02 -11.64
CA ILE A 283 -6.13 -4.48 -11.66
C ILE A 283 -4.82 -4.95 -11.05
N ARG A 284 -3.73 -4.23 -11.30
CA ARG A 284 -2.39 -4.63 -10.86
C ARG A 284 -2.10 -4.25 -9.41
N TYR A 285 -2.51 -3.04 -9.01
CA TYR A 285 -2.05 -2.40 -7.79
C TYR A 285 -3.15 -2.16 -6.76
N GLY A 286 -4.42 -2.30 -7.14
CA GLY A 286 -5.58 -1.92 -6.34
C GLY A 286 -6.02 -0.50 -6.63
N PHE A 287 -7.08 -0.04 -5.96
CA PHE A 287 -7.56 1.33 -6.13
C PHE A 287 -6.63 2.33 -5.45
N ASP A 288 -6.21 3.34 -6.20
CA ASP A 288 -5.39 4.41 -5.67
C ASP A 288 -6.29 5.58 -5.23
N TRP A 289 -6.70 5.57 -3.97
CA TRP A 289 -7.55 6.64 -3.38
C TRP A 289 -6.89 8.03 -3.44
N ARG A 290 -5.59 8.12 -3.74
CA ARG A 290 -4.89 9.40 -3.88
C ARG A 290 -5.34 10.18 -5.11
N LEU A 291 -5.86 9.48 -6.12
CA LEU A 291 -6.44 10.07 -7.33
C LEU A 291 -7.83 10.68 -7.09
N THR A 292 -8.40 10.52 -5.90
CA THR A 292 -9.65 11.19 -5.52
C THR A 292 -9.45 12.70 -5.43
N GLU A 293 -10.06 13.42 -6.38
CA GLU A 293 -10.05 14.89 -6.47
C GLU A 293 -11.15 15.54 -5.61
N HIS A 294 -12.34 14.94 -5.59
CA HIS A 294 -13.50 15.44 -4.84
C HIS A 294 -13.88 14.46 -3.74
N ALA A 295 -13.79 14.91 -2.48
CA ALA A 295 -13.95 14.07 -1.31
C ALA A 295 -15.00 14.65 -0.36
N ALA A 296 -16.30 14.49 -0.67
CA ALA A 296 -17.38 15.05 0.15
C ALA A 296 -17.54 14.35 1.51
N TYR A 297 -17.30 13.04 1.52
CA TYR A 297 -17.48 12.15 2.68
C TYR A 297 -16.14 11.66 3.27
N GLY A 298 -15.03 12.19 2.77
CA GLY A 298 -13.68 11.94 3.27
C GLY A 298 -12.69 11.48 2.20
N LYS A 299 -11.40 11.59 2.52
CA LYS A 299 -10.30 11.38 1.57
C LYS A 299 -9.93 9.91 1.45
N GLY A 300 -10.82 9.14 0.82
CA GLY A 300 -10.64 7.72 0.53
C GLY A 300 -11.09 7.33 -0.87
N CYS A 301 -11.25 6.02 -1.10
CA CYS A 301 -11.76 5.47 -2.35
C CYS A 301 -13.28 5.36 -2.29
N TYR A 302 -13.96 5.92 -3.30
CA TYR A 302 -15.42 6.01 -3.35
C TYR A 302 -16.02 4.82 -4.10
N PHE A 303 -17.08 4.27 -3.54
CA PHE A 303 -17.83 3.17 -4.12
C PHE A 303 -19.34 3.44 -4.02
N ALA A 304 -20.06 3.20 -5.10
CA ALA A 304 -21.50 3.40 -5.16
C ALA A 304 -22.26 2.07 -5.03
N VAL A 305 -23.42 2.09 -4.38
CA VAL A 305 -24.34 0.94 -4.35
C VAL A 305 -24.95 0.70 -5.74
N ASN A 306 -25.28 1.78 -6.45
CA ASN A 306 -25.91 1.73 -7.77
C ASN A 306 -24.87 2.03 -8.88
N ALA A 307 -24.89 1.24 -9.95
CA ALA A 307 -24.00 1.43 -11.09
C ALA A 307 -24.26 2.76 -11.80
N GLU A 308 -25.52 3.20 -11.87
CA GLU A 308 -25.93 4.49 -12.46
C GLU A 308 -25.11 5.68 -11.91
N TYR A 309 -24.85 5.71 -10.60
CA TYR A 309 -24.05 6.79 -10.00
C TYR A 309 -22.62 6.77 -10.53
N SER A 310 -22.04 5.58 -10.68
CA SER A 310 -20.68 5.38 -11.20
C SER A 310 -20.58 5.61 -12.71
N ASP A 311 -21.70 5.67 -13.45
CA ASP A 311 -21.72 5.88 -14.89
C ASP A 311 -21.47 7.33 -15.31
N SER A 312 -21.54 8.31 -14.41
CA SER A 312 -21.26 9.71 -14.79
C SER A 312 -19.92 9.88 -15.53
N GLU A 313 -19.85 10.81 -16.48
CA GLU A 313 -18.61 11.14 -17.22
C GLU A 313 -17.48 11.64 -16.32
N SER A 314 -17.81 12.11 -15.10
CA SER A 314 -16.82 12.43 -14.06
C SER A 314 -16.12 11.20 -13.48
N TYR A 315 -16.70 10.00 -13.63
CA TYR A 315 -16.21 8.76 -13.03
C TYR A 315 -15.85 7.74 -14.12
N ALA A 316 -16.85 7.19 -14.81
CA ALA A 316 -16.65 6.26 -15.93
C ALA A 316 -16.51 7.02 -17.26
N THR A 317 -15.48 7.86 -17.39
CA THR A 317 -15.30 8.70 -18.60
C THR A 317 -15.23 7.85 -19.86
N SER A 318 -16.00 8.24 -20.88
CA SER A 318 -15.99 7.58 -22.18
C SER A 318 -14.62 7.66 -22.84
N SER A 319 -14.08 6.50 -23.23
CA SER A 319 -12.86 6.40 -24.05
C SER A 319 -13.07 7.03 -25.43
N LYS A 320 -11.98 7.17 -26.19
CA LYS A 320 -12.01 7.68 -27.58
C LYS A 320 -12.95 6.88 -28.51
N HIS A 321 -13.23 5.63 -28.17
CA HIS A 321 -14.11 4.73 -28.94
C HIS A 321 -15.52 4.61 -28.33
N GLY A 322 -15.86 5.45 -27.35
CA GLY A 322 -17.16 5.48 -26.67
C GLY A 322 -17.36 4.37 -25.63
N TYR A 323 -16.33 3.56 -25.32
CA TYR A 323 -16.41 2.58 -24.24
C TYR A 323 -16.18 3.22 -22.88
N LYS A 324 -16.92 2.73 -21.89
CA LYS A 324 -16.82 3.08 -20.48
C LYS A 324 -16.42 1.85 -19.68
N TYR A 325 -15.77 2.10 -18.54
CA TYR A 325 -15.15 1.08 -17.72
C TYR A 325 -15.62 1.24 -16.27
N MET A 326 -16.19 0.17 -15.72
CA MET A 326 -16.68 0.16 -14.35
C MET A 326 -16.28 -1.13 -13.64
N PHE A 327 -15.77 -0.99 -12.42
CA PHE A 327 -15.46 -2.12 -11.56
C PHE A 327 -16.65 -2.47 -10.67
N LEU A 328 -16.94 -3.77 -10.55
CA LEU A 328 -17.66 -4.31 -9.40
C LEU A 328 -16.64 -4.88 -8.43
N SER A 329 -16.65 -4.38 -7.19
CA SER A 329 -15.60 -4.67 -6.21
C SER A 329 -16.17 -5.30 -4.96
N TYR A 330 -15.43 -6.22 -4.35
CA TYR A 330 -15.66 -6.59 -2.96
C TYR A 330 -15.12 -5.48 -2.06
N VAL A 331 -15.94 -4.94 -1.19
CA VAL A 331 -15.56 -3.91 -0.23
C VAL A 331 -16.03 -4.34 1.16
N VAL A 332 -15.12 -4.39 2.12
CA VAL A 332 -15.48 -4.61 3.52
C VAL A 332 -15.95 -3.28 4.10
N ALA A 333 -17.26 -2.99 4.05
CA ALA A 333 -17.79 -1.71 4.52
C ALA A 333 -17.65 -1.56 6.04
N GLY A 334 -17.84 -2.66 6.77
CA GLY A 334 -17.65 -2.68 8.21
C GLY A 334 -18.65 -1.81 8.97
N ALA A 335 -18.29 -1.44 10.20
CA ALA A 335 -19.00 -0.38 10.91
C ALA A 335 -18.70 0.97 10.21
N SER A 336 -19.73 1.78 10.04
CA SER A 336 -19.65 3.03 9.26
C SER A 336 -20.23 4.21 10.03
N CYS A 337 -19.81 5.42 9.69
CA CYS A 337 -20.45 6.67 10.13
C CYS A 337 -20.67 7.63 8.96
N VAL A 338 -21.48 8.67 9.16
CA VAL A 338 -21.65 9.72 8.15
C VAL A 338 -20.32 10.44 7.92
N GLY A 339 -19.91 10.50 6.65
CA GLY A 339 -18.62 11.06 6.26
C GLY A 339 -18.59 12.58 6.28
N ASN A 340 -17.36 13.11 6.32
CA ASN A 340 -17.08 14.53 6.26
C ASN A 340 -15.85 14.77 5.37
N TYR A 341 -15.85 15.86 4.61
CA TYR A 341 -14.75 16.19 3.69
C TYR A 341 -13.38 16.35 4.37
N LEU A 342 -13.36 16.63 5.68
CA LEU A 342 -12.15 16.70 6.48
C LEU A 342 -11.61 15.34 6.88
N PHE A 343 -12.45 14.30 6.91
CA PHE A 343 -12.04 12.98 7.35
C PHE A 343 -11.01 12.36 6.41
N THR A 344 -9.94 11.89 7.02
CA THR A 344 -8.95 10.96 6.51
C THR A 344 -8.98 9.72 7.40
N GLU A 345 -8.26 8.66 7.04
CA GLU A 345 -8.15 7.46 7.88
C GLU A 345 -7.76 7.81 9.33
N ALA A 346 -6.93 8.83 9.55
CA ALA A 346 -6.45 9.20 10.88
C ALA A 346 -7.51 9.86 11.78
N GLU A 347 -8.54 10.48 11.19
CA GLU A 347 -9.65 11.05 11.96
C GLU A 347 -10.80 10.06 12.18
N ILE A 348 -10.77 8.90 11.51
CA ILE A 348 -11.80 7.88 11.66
C ILE A 348 -11.47 7.04 12.90
N PRO A 349 -12.41 6.89 13.86
CA PRO A 349 -12.22 6.02 15.01
C PRO A 349 -11.79 4.60 14.61
N ASP A 350 -10.84 4.00 15.34
CA ASP A 350 -10.24 2.69 15.03
C ASP A 350 -11.27 1.54 14.85
N HIS A 351 -12.48 1.68 15.38
CA HIS A 351 -13.56 0.68 15.26
C HIS A 351 -14.41 0.81 13.99
N LEU A 352 -14.29 1.90 13.24
CA LEU A 352 -15.01 2.13 11.99
C LEU A 352 -14.11 1.84 10.79
N GLN A 353 -14.67 1.23 9.75
CA GLN A 353 -13.91 0.86 8.54
C GLN A 353 -14.23 1.76 7.35
N SER A 354 -15.43 2.35 7.30
CA SER A 354 -15.81 3.24 6.19
C SER A 354 -16.64 4.42 6.65
N THR A 355 -16.82 5.37 5.74
CA THR A 355 -17.81 6.42 5.90
C THR A 355 -18.86 6.34 4.80
N VAL A 356 -20.04 6.88 5.07
CA VAL A 356 -21.18 6.86 4.16
C VAL A 356 -21.75 8.25 3.94
N ASN A 357 -22.52 8.41 2.87
CA ASN A 357 -23.24 9.66 2.61
C ASN A 357 -24.48 9.84 3.49
N ASP A 358 -25.08 8.73 3.93
CA ASP A 358 -26.31 8.68 4.72
C ASP A 358 -26.25 7.45 5.64
N GLU A 359 -26.63 7.61 6.92
CA GLU A 359 -26.52 6.56 7.93
C GLU A 359 -27.61 5.48 7.78
N ASP A 360 -28.81 5.89 7.41
CA ASP A 360 -29.99 5.02 7.37
C ASP A 360 -30.09 4.29 6.02
N ASN A 361 -29.78 4.98 4.92
CA ASN A 361 -29.83 4.44 3.57
C ASN A 361 -28.58 4.82 2.75
N PRO A 362 -27.41 4.24 3.08
CA PRO A 362 -26.16 4.54 2.41
C PRO A 362 -26.18 4.13 0.94
N THR A 363 -25.86 5.06 0.05
CA THR A 363 -25.70 4.82 -1.40
C THR A 363 -24.26 4.98 -1.88
N ILE A 364 -23.40 5.56 -1.04
CA ILE A 364 -21.97 5.76 -1.25
C ILE A 364 -21.23 5.29 -0.01
N TYR A 365 -20.16 4.53 -0.21
CA TYR A 365 -19.20 4.14 0.81
C TYR A 365 -17.81 4.68 0.45
N VAL A 366 -17.07 5.15 1.45
CA VAL A 366 -15.67 5.56 1.30
C VAL A 366 -14.79 4.60 2.09
N ALA A 367 -13.90 3.90 1.39
CA ALA A 367 -12.90 3.02 1.97
C ALA A 367 -11.56 3.75 2.13
N TYR A 368 -10.80 3.42 3.18
CA TYR A 368 -9.59 4.18 3.55
C TYR A 368 -8.31 3.34 3.58
N ASP A 369 -8.43 2.01 3.64
CA ASP A 369 -7.31 1.06 3.61
C ASP A 369 -7.26 0.35 2.24
N ASP A 370 -6.07 0.25 1.65
CA ASP A 370 -5.82 -0.44 0.38
C ASP A 370 -6.25 -1.92 0.44
N ASP A 371 -6.16 -2.55 1.61
CA ASP A 371 -6.51 -3.96 1.81
C ASP A 371 -8.02 -4.18 2.03
N GLN A 372 -8.83 -3.11 2.20
CA GLN A 372 -10.28 -3.20 2.46
C GLN A 372 -11.09 -3.58 1.20
N MET A 373 -10.47 -3.53 0.03
CA MET A 373 -11.14 -3.54 -1.28
C MET A 373 -10.44 -4.45 -2.29
N TYR A 374 -11.23 -5.18 -3.07
CA TYR A 374 -10.74 -6.02 -4.18
C TYR A 374 -11.52 -5.74 -5.47
N PRO A 375 -10.85 -5.28 -6.54
CA PRO A 375 -11.49 -5.08 -7.85
C PRO A 375 -11.82 -6.45 -8.46
N ALA A 376 -13.06 -6.93 -8.31
CA ALA A 376 -13.42 -8.31 -8.63
C ALA A 376 -13.75 -8.53 -10.11
N PHE A 377 -14.49 -7.58 -10.70
CA PHE A 377 -14.91 -7.63 -12.09
C PHE A 377 -14.76 -6.27 -12.77
N VAL A 378 -14.53 -6.29 -14.09
CA VAL A 378 -14.57 -5.10 -14.95
C VAL A 378 -15.65 -5.29 -15.99
N VAL A 379 -16.60 -4.36 -16.02
CA VAL A 379 -17.62 -4.24 -17.06
C VAL A 379 -17.13 -3.23 -18.09
N VAL A 380 -17.08 -3.66 -19.36
CA VAL A 380 -16.77 -2.79 -20.50
C VAL A 380 -18.03 -2.65 -21.33
N TYR A 381 -18.55 -1.45 -21.44
CA TYR A 381 -19.84 -1.18 -22.06
C TYR A 381 -19.83 0.15 -22.83
N LYS A 382 -20.87 0.40 -23.61
CA LYS A 382 -21.14 1.69 -24.26
C LYS A 382 -22.64 1.88 -24.44
N TYR A 383 -23.08 3.11 -24.61
CA TYR A 383 -24.46 3.39 -25.00
C TYR A 383 -24.69 3.06 -26.49
N ASN A 384 -25.93 2.65 -26.80
CA ASN A 384 -26.36 2.25 -28.14
C ASN A 384 -26.37 3.41 -29.15
#